data_AF-A0A952IPL9-F1
#
_entry.id   AF-A0A952IPL9-F1
#
_cell.length_a   1.000
_cell.length_b   1.000
_cell.length_c   1.000
_cell.angle_alpha   90.00
_cell.angle_beta   90.00
_cell.angle_gamma   90.00
#
_symmetry.space_group_name_H-M   'P 1'
#
loop_
_entity.id
_entity.type
_entity.pdbx_description
1 polymer ?
#
loop_
_entity_poly.entity_id
_entity_poly.type
_entity_poly.pdbx_seq_one_letter_code
_entity_poly.pdbx_strand_id
1 'polypeptide(L)'
;MQGRTAEAAMQIIDNAKAIEDAGAIGLEIEAMPYEVGKAVDDAVGIFTFSIGAGAAGTCQLLNGYDLLGAFDTFKPKFAKRYGNIAELATKAFEDYAKDVRNGTFPDADHTYSMPSEEAAKLEQMLTQAKLTGKQK
;
A
#
# COMPACT_ATOMS: atom_id res chain seq x y z
N MET A 1 0.65 -15.24 -17.76
CA MET A 1 0.05 -16.45 -17.17
C MET A 1 0.69 -17.65 -17.83
N GLN A 2 1.40 -18.47 -17.05
CA GLN A 2 2.21 -19.61 -17.50
C GLN A 2 1.39 -20.92 -17.49
N GLY A 3 1.95 -22.02 -18.04
CA GLY A 3 1.37 -23.36 -17.90
C GLY A 3 0.03 -23.57 -18.63
N ARG A 4 -0.16 -22.98 -19.81
CA ARG A 4 -1.43 -23.09 -20.56
C ARG A 4 -1.61 -24.40 -21.33
N THR A 5 -0.56 -25.20 -21.47
CA THR A 5 -0.62 -26.54 -22.10
C THR A 5 0.06 -27.55 -21.18
N ALA A 6 -0.21 -28.83 -21.42
CA ALA A 6 0.38 -29.92 -20.63
C ALA A 6 1.92 -29.95 -20.76
N GLU A 7 2.46 -29.70 -21.95
CA GLU A 7 3.90 -29.67 -22.20
C GLU A 7 4.56 -28.50 -21.45
N ALA A 8 3.94 -27.31 -21.49
CA ALA A 8 4.43 -26.17 -20.73
C ALA A 8 4.32 -26.39 -19.22
N ALA A 9 3.25 -27.05 -18.75
CA ALA A 9 3.10 -27.42 -17.34
C ALA A 9 4.20 -28.39 -16.89
N MET A 10 4.52 -29.41 -17.70
CA MET A 10 5.61 -30.34 -17.39
C MET A 10 6.96 -29.65 -17.29
N GLN A 11 7.26 -28.70 -18.19
CA GLN A 11 8.49 -27.90 -18.08
C GLN A 11 8.56 -27.10 -16.77
N ILE A 12 7.44 -26.54 -16.31
CA ILE A 12 7.40 -25.80 -15.04
C ILE A 12 7.64 -26.74 -13.84
N ILE A 13 7.06 -27.94 -13.87
CA ILE A 13 7.25 -28.96 -12.83
C ILE A 13 8.72 -29.42 -12.78
N ASP A 14 9.33 -29.67 -13.94
CA ASP A 14 10.74 -30.08 -14.03
C ASP A 14 11.67 -28.96 -13.53
N ASN A 15 11.35 -27.70 -13.84
CA ASN A 15 12.09 -26.56 -13.30
C ASN A 15 11.96 -26.44 -11.77
N ALA A 16 10.77 -26.69 -11.22
CA ALA A 16 10.57 -26.64 -9.76
C ALA A 16 11.43 -27.68 -9.04
N LYS A 17 11.50 -28.91 -9.57
CA LYS A 17 12.39 -29.96 -9.04
C LYS A 17 13.86 -29.58 -9.17
N ALA A 18 14.27 -29.01 -10.31
CA ALA A 18 15.64 -28.56 -10.49
C ALA A 18 16.03 -27.44 -9.51
N ILE A 19 15.09 -26.56 -9.15
CA ILE A 19 15.28 -25.52 -8.12
C ILE A 19 15.47 -26.15 -6.74
N GLU A 20 14.68 -27.17 -6.39
CA GLU A 20 14.85 -27.95 -5.16
C GLU A 20 16.20 -28.68 -5.12
N ASP A 21 16.57 -29.37 -6.20
CA ASP A 21 17.85 -30.09 -6.33
C ASP A 21 19.06 -29.15 -6.20
N ALA A 22 18.90 -27.88 -6.61
CA ALA A 22 19.91 -26.84 -6.44
C ALA A 22 20.07 -26.36 -4.98
N GLY A 23 19.25 -26.87 -4.05
CA GLY A 23 19.30 -26.58 -2.62
C GLY A 23 18.40 -25.43 -2.17
N ALA A 24 17.40 -25.04 -2.97
CA ALA A 24 16.39 -24.10 -2.51
C ALA A 24 15.61 -24.69 -1.33
N ILE A 25 15.23 -23.84 -0.38
CA ILE A 25 14.38 -24.24 0.77
C ILE A 25 12.90 -23.87 0.56
N GLY A 26 12.61 -23.15 -0.51
CA GLY A 26 11.26 -22.84 -0.95
C GLY A 26 11.21 -22.07 -2.27
N LEU A 27 10.02 -21.99 -2.86
CA LEU A 27 9.76 -21.31 -4.13
C LEU A 27 8.36 -20.70 -4.21
N GLU A 28 8.22 -19.74 -5.13
CA GLU A 28 6.97 -19.07 -5.46
C GLU A 28 6.27 -19.76 -6.64
N ILE A 29 4.94 -19.91 -6.55
CA ILE A 29 4.07 -20.38 -7.63
C ILE A 29 3.20 -19.21 -8.08
N GLU A 30 3.58 -18.56 -9.18
CA GLU A 30 2.94 -17.33 -9.67
C GLU A 30 2.15 -17.52 -10.98
N ALA A 31 0.93 -16.97 -11.00
CA ALA A 31 0.14 -16.70 -12.21
C ALA A 31 0.04 -17.86 -13.22
N MET A 32 -0.50 -19.00 -12.77
CA MET A 32 -0.76 -20.20 -13.59
C MET A 32 -2.11 -20.84 -13.23
N PRO A 33 -2.67 -21.75 -14.06
CA PRO A 33 -3.86 -22.52 -13.69
C PRO A 33 -3.65 -23.28 -12.38
N TYR A 34 -4.73 -23.48 -11.62
CA TYR A 34 -4.68 -24.15 -10.32
C TYR A 34 -4.11 -25.57 -10.43
N GLU A 35 -4.47 -26.30 -11.48
CA GLU A 35 -4.01 -27.67 -11.73
C GLU A 35 -2.49 -27.72 -11.90
N VAL A 36 -1.91 -26.72 -12.56
CA VAL A 36 -0.46 -26.61 -12.74
C VAL A 36 0.21 -26.23 -11.43
N GLY A 37 -0.32 -25.24 -10.71
CA GLY A 37 0.22 -24.84 -9.41
C GLY A 37 0.20 -25.99 -8.40
N LYS A 38 -0.88 -26.78 -8.37
CA LYS A 38 -1.01 -27.95 -7.51
C LYS A 38 0.00 -29.04 -7.90
N ALA A 39 0.22 -29.26 -9.19
CA ALA A 39 1.20 -30.23 -9.67
C ALA A 39 2.64 -29.82 -9.33
N VAL A 40 2.95 -28.52 -9.35
CA VAL A 40 4.25 -27.99 -8.90
C VAL A 40 4.44 -28.21 -7.40
N ASP A 41 3.43 -27.86 -6.60
CA ASP A 41 3.43 -28.04 -5.14
C ASP A 41 3.61 -29.51 -4.73
N ASP A 42 2.90 -30.42 -5.41
CA ASP A 42 3.01 -31.87 -5.16
C ASP A 42 4.35 -32.48 -5.61
N ALA A 43 5.07 -31.80 -6.50
CA ALA A 43 6.28 -32.32 -7.12
C ALA A 43 7.55 -32.05 -6.31
N VAL A 44 7.51 -31.15 -5.34
CA VAL A 44 8.67 -30.73 -4.54
C VAL A 44 8.44 -30.96 -3.04
N GLY A 45 9.50 -31.18 -2.29
CA GLY A 45 9.46 -31.35 -0.83
C GLY A 45 9.67 -30.07 -0.03
N ILE A 46 9.97 -28.96 -0.71
CA ILE A 46 10.31 -27.66 -0.12
C ILE A 46 9.09 -26.76 0.07
N PHE A 47 9.26 -25.67 0.83
CA PHE A 47 8.17 -24.74 1.12
C PHE A 47 7.69 -24.00 -0.14
N THR A 48 6.38 -23.92 -0.34
CA THR A 48 5.78 -23.26 -1.50
C THR A 48 4.81 -22.17 -1.07
N PHE A 49 4.82 -21.05 -1.79
CA PHE A 49 3.84 -19.99 -1.61
C PHE A 49 3.24 -19.60 -2.95
N SER A 50 1.92 -19.39 -2.97
CA SER A 50 1.17 -19.15 -4.21
C SER A 50 0.62 -17.74 -4.29
N ILE A 51 0.76 -17.14 -5.46
CA ILE A 51 0.07 -15.89 -5.84
C ILE A 51 -0.58 -16.08 -7.22
N GLY A 52 -1.90 -16.10 -7.24
CA GLY A 52 -2.63 -16.24 -8.49
C GLY A 52 -2.51 -17.61 -9.16
N ALA A 53 -2.18 -18.66 -8.41
CA ALA A 53 -2.25 -20.06 -8.83
C ALA A 53 -3.34 -20.86 -8.07
N GLY A 54 -4.40 -20.17 -7.65
CA GLY A 54 -5.47 -20.75 -6.82
C GLY A 54 -4.96 -21.13 -5.42
N ALA A 55 -5.62 -22.11 -4.80
CA ALA A 55 -5.30 -22.58 -3.45
C ALA A 55 -4.11 -23.57 -3.39
N ALA A 56 -3.28 -23.63 -4.44
CA ALA A 56 -2.04 -24.39 -4.42
C ALA A 56 -1.02 -23.79 -3.45
N GLY A 57 -0.02 -24.58 -3.06
CA GLY A 57 1.06 -24.12 -2.19
C GLY A 57 0.75 -24.26 -0.70
N THR A 58 1.81 -24.23 0.12
CA THR A 58 1.71 -24.28 1.58
C THR A 58 1.08 -23.03 2.16
N CYS A 59 1.34 -21.86 1.56
CA CYS A 59 0.71 -20.60 1.95
C CYS A 59 0.32 -19.73 0.75
N GLN A 60 -0.39 -18.64 1.03
CA GLN A 60 -0.87 -17.68 0.05
C GLN A 60 -0.14 -16.36 0.19
N LEU A 61 0.23 -15.77 -0.95
CA LEU A 61 0.87 -14.47 -1.06
C LEU A 61 -0.04 -13.50 -1.82
N LEU A 62 -0.14 -12.27 -1.31
CA LEU A 62 -0.77 -11.13 -1.98
C LEU A 62 0.05 -9.87 -1.73
N ASN A 63 0.03 -8.94 -2.68
CA ASN A 63 0.59 -7.62 -2.46
C ASN A 63 -0.25 -6.85 -1.42
N GLY A 64 0.41 -6.26 -0.43
CA GLY A 64 -0.27 -5.53 0.65
C GLY A 64 -1.09 -4.33 0.17
N TYR A 65 -0.63 -3.59 -0.84
CA TYR A 65 -1.37 -2.44 -1.36
C TYR A 65 -2.60 -2.87 -2.17
N ASP A 66 -2.51 -3.97 -2.91
CA ASP A 66 -3.67 -4.57 -3.58
C ASP A 66 -4.69 -5.04 -2.54
N LEU A 67 -4.22 -5.70 -1.49
CA LEU A 67 -5.06 -6.18 -0.37
C LEU A 67 -5.78 -5.02 0.31
N LEU A 68 -5.07 -3.93 0.62
CA LEU A 68 -5.62 -2.75 1.29
C LEU A 68 -6.44 -1.84 0.37
N GLY A 69 -6.39 -2.05 -0.95
CA GLY A 69 -7.06 -1.19 -1.92
C GLY A 69 -6.49 0.23 -1.93
N ALA A 70 -5.16 0.37 -1.92
CA ALA A 70 -4.48 1.67 -1.92
C ALA A 70 -4.47 2.37 -3.28
N PHE A 71 -4.75 1.63 -4.36
CA PHE A 71 -4.86 2.15 -5.72
C PHE A 71 -6.09 1.56 -6.40
N ASP A 72 -6.77 2.35 -7.23
CA ASP A 72 -8.00 1.91 -7.92
C ASP A 72 -7.83 1.69 -9.43
N THR A 73 -6.71 2.13 -10.01
CA THR A 73 -6.47 2.11 -11.46
C THR A 73 -6.09 0.73 -12.02
N PHE A 74 -5.61 -0.19 -11.18
CA PHE A 74 -5.27 -1.55 -11.58
C PHE A 74 -5.67 -2.55 -10.49
N LYS A 75 -6.31 -3.64 -10.91
CA LYS A 75 -6.72 -4.74 -10.02
C LYS A 75 -6.30 -6.07 -10.63
N PRO A 76 -5.25 -6.72 -10.12
CA PRO A 76 -4.92 -8.08 -10.53
C PRO A 76 -6.11 -9.01 -10.29
N LYS A 77 -6.42 -9.89 -11.26
CA LYS A 77 -7.57 -10.81 -11.16
C LYS A 77 -7.54 -11.68 -9.91
N PHE A 78 -6.35 -12.05 -9.45
CA PHE A 78 -6.14 -12.92 -8.29
C PHE A 78 -6.16 -12.17 -6.96
N ALA A 79 -6.08 -10.83 -6.96
CA ALA A 79 -6.03 -10.05 -5.74
C ALA A 79 -7.46 -9.78 -5.21
N LYS A 80 -7.74 -10.31 -4.02
CA LYS A 80 -8.93 -9.92 -3.26
C LYS A 80 -8.61 -8.68 -2.44
N ARG A 81 -9.39 -7.61 -2.64
CA ARG A 81 -9.34 -6.43 -1.78
C ARG A 81 -10.08 -6.70 -0.47
N TYR A 82 -9.47 -6.32 0.63
CA TYR A 82 -10.04 -6.36 1.98
C TYR A 82 -10.25 -4.94 2.54
N GLY A 83 -9.78 -3.90 1.84
CA GLY A 83 -10.01 -2.50 2.17
C GLY A 83 -10.15 -1.61 0.93
N ASN A 84 -10.48 -0.34 1.17
CA ASN A 84 -10.46 0.73 0.18
C ASN A 84 -9.75 1.96 0.75
N ILE A 85 -8.45 1.83 1.01
CA ILE A 85 -7.65 2.93 1.57
C ILE A 85 -7.59 4.13 0.62
N ALA A 86 -7.65 3.90 -0.70
CA ALA A 86 -7.67 4.99 -1.67
C ALA A 86 -8.86 5.94 -1.44
N GLU A 87 -10.06 5.40 -1.28
CA GLU A 87 -11.27 6.19 -0.99
C GLU A 87 -11.17 6.92 0.35
N LEU A 88 -10.76 6.21 1.40
CA LEU A 88 -10.58 6.79 2.74
C LEU A 88 -9.58 7.95 2.73
N ALA A 89 -8.42 7.75 2.11
CA ALA A 89 -7.38 8.77 2.02
C ALA A 89 -7.84 9.97 1.20
N THR A 90 -8.49 9.73 0.05
CA THR A 90 -9.04 10.81 -0.80
C THR A 90 -10.03 11.65 -0.01
N LYS A 91 -10.97 11.01 0.69
CA LYS A 91 -11.94 11.70 1.55
C LYS A 91 -11.27 12.52 2.64
N ALA A 92 -10.27 11.96 3.33
CA ALA A 92 -9.55 12.68 4.38
C ALA A 92 -8.87 13.95 3.85
N PHE A 93 -8.24 13.88 2.66
CA PHE A 93 -7.65 15.06 2.03
C PHE A 93 -8.69 16.09 1.59
N GLU A 94 -9.84 15.65 1.06
CA GLU A 94 -10.94 16.53 0.68
C GLU A 94 -11.54 17.26 1.87
N ASP A 95 -11.81 16.55 2.98
CA ASP A 95 -12.36 17.10 4.21
C ASP A 95 -11.38 18.12 4.81
N TYR A 96 -10.08 17.79 4.91
CA TYR A 96 -9.05 18.73 5.35
C TYR A 96 -8.97 19.98 4.46
N ALA A 97 -8.96 19.79 3.14
CA ALA A 97 -8.90 20.91 2.20
C ALA A 97 -10.14 21.82 2.30
N LYS A 98 -11.31 21.24 2.58
CA LYS A 98 -12.55 21.98 2.84
C LYS A 98 -12.44 22.79 4.13
N ASP A 99 -11.97 22.20 5.22
CA ASP A 99 -11.85 22.87 6.51
C ASP A 99 -10.87 24.05 6.44
N VAL A 100 -9.73 23.89 5.75
CA VAL A 100 -8.78 24.99 5.52
C VAL A 100 -9.41 26.11 4.68
N ARG A 101 -10.07 25.78 3.57
CA ARG A 101 -10.68 26.79 2.68
C ARG A 101 -11.83 27.55 3.35
N ASN A 102 -12.54 26.90 4.26
CA ASN A 102 -13.63 27.50 5.02
C ASN A 102 -13.16 28.20 6.30
N GLY A 103 -11.86 28.15 6.62
CA GLY A 103 -11.30 28.70 7.85
C GLY A 103 -11.79 27.98 9.12
N THR A 104 -12.26 26.74 8.99
CA THR A 104 -12.70 25.90 10.11
C THR A 104 -11.52 25.19 10.77
N PHE A 105 -10.45 24.94 10.01
CA PHE A 105 -9.16 24.47 10.52
C PHE A 105 -8.04 25.51 10.22
N PRO A 106 -7.12 25.77 11.16
CA PRO A 106 -7.11 25.27 12.54
C PRO A 106 -8.20 25.91 13.41
N ASP A 107 -8.76 25.13 14.33
CA ASP A 107 -9.68 25.60 15.37
C ASP A 107 -8.92 25.95 16.66
N ALA A 108 -9.64 26.16 17.77
CA ALA A 108 -9.04 26.49 19.06
C ALA A 108 -8.19 25.35 19.65
N ASP A 109 -8.59 24.09 19.47
CA ASP A 109 -7.86 22.93 20.00
C ASP A 109 -6.54 22.71 19.24
N HIS A 110 -6.50 23.15 17.99
CA HIS A 110 -5.33 23.09 17.11
C HIS A 110 -4.56 24.41 17.02
N THR A 111 -4.84 25.38 17.91
CA THR A 111 -4.18 26.69 17.94
C THR A 111 -3.55 26.98 19.31
N TYR A 112 -2.23 27.17 19.34
CA TYR A 112 -1.57 27.70 20.54
C TYR A 112 -1.82 29.20 20.68
N SER A 113 -2.08 29.63 21.91
CA SER A 113 -2.29 31.04 22.25
C SER A 113 -1.15 31.55 23.13
N MET A 114 -0.77 32.82 22.96
CA MET A 114 0.12 33.50 23.90
C MET A 114 -0.68 34.11 25.06
N PRO A 115 -0.07 34.30 26.25
CA PRO A 115 -0.70 35.05 27.32
C PRO A 115 -1.11 36.44 26.85
N SER A 116 -2.29 36.91 27.27
CA SER A 116 -2.88 38.15 26.75
C SER A 116 -1.99 39.38 26.93
N GLU A 117 -1.19 39.44 28.00
CA GLU A 117 -0.25 40.53 28.24
C GLU A 117 0.89 40.58 27.22
N GLU A 118 1.43 39.41 26.84
CA GLU A 118 2.49 39.32 25.84
C GLU A 118 1.91 39.62 24.43
N ALA A 119 0.66 39.24 24.15
CA ALA A 119 -0.02 39.60 22.91
C ALA A 119 -0.11 41.11 22.73
N ALA A 120 -0.56 41.81 23.77
CA ALA A 120 -0.67 43.27 23.75
C ALA A 120 0.70 43.96 23.56
N LYS A 121 1.76 43.45 24.20
CA LYS A 121 3.13 43.96 23.99
C LYS A 121 3.59 43.76 22.55
N LEU A 122 3.34 42.60 21.96
CA LEU A 122 3.67 42.30 20.56
C LEU A 122 2.96 43.29 19.61
N GLU A 123 1.67 43.54 19.82
CA GLU A 123 0.91 44.51 19.00
C GLU A 123 1.49 45.93 19.07
N GLN A 124 1.87 46.38 20.27
CA GLN A 124 2.52 47.67 20.47
C GLN A 124 3.86 47.75 19.72
N MET A 125 4.70 46.72 19.83
CA MET A 125 5.99 46.63 19.14
C MET A 125 5.81 46.66 17.61
N LEU A 126 4.84 45.91 17.07
CA LEU A 126 4.56 45.88 15.64
C LEU A 126 4.08 47.23 15.10
N THR A 127 3.26 47.95 15.88
CA THR A 127 2.79 49.29 15.52
C THR A 127 3.95 50.29 15.46
N GLN A 128 4.83 50.26 16.46
CA GLN A 128 6.04 51.10 16.50
C GLN A 128 7.01 50.78 15.35
N ALA A 129 7.17 49.49 15.00
CA ALA A 129 8.01 49.07 13.88
C ALA A 129 7.48 49.55 12.52
N LYS A 130 6.16 49.53 12.31
CA LYS A 130 5.53 50.06 11.08
C LYS A 130 5.69 51.58 10.96
N LEU A 131 5.56 52.32 12.06
CA LEU A 131 5.69 53.79 12.09
C LEU A 131 7.13 54.29 11.87
N THR A 132 8.12 53.48 12.22
CA THR A 132 9.55 53.85 12.10
C THR A 132 10.17 53.51 10.73
N GLY A 133 9.37 53.09 9.75
CA GLY A 133 9.80 52.95 8.36
C GLY A 133 10.84 51.85 8.10
N LYS A 134 11.09 50.95 9.06
CA LYS A 134 11.89 49.74 8.83
C LYS A 134 11.04 48.67 8.13
N GLN A 135 10.58 48.97 6.92
CA GLN A 135 10.21 47.92 5.96
C GLN A 135 11.50 47.30 5.43
N LYS A 136 11.66 46.00 5.64
CA LYS A 136 12.23 45.16 4.59
C LYS A 136 11.09 44.73 3.68
#